data_AF-A0A3E0N9M6-F1
#
_entry.id   AF-A0A3E0N9M6-F1
#
_cell.length_a   1.000
_cell.length_b   1.000
_cell.length_c   1.000
_cell.angle_alpha   90.00
_cell.angle_beta   90.00
_cell.angle_gamma   90.00
#
_symmetry.space_group_name_H-M   'P 1'
#
loop_
_entity.id
_entity.type
_entity.pdbx_description
1 polymer ?
#
loop_
_entity_poly.entity_id
_entity_poly.type
_entity_poly.pdbx_seq_one_letter_code
_entity_poly.pdbx_strand_id
1 'polypeptide(L)'
;MANPGSMFDLFESPRSLAIVSLAAIALLIAAGAYVLSRFRDVSGDDRLTANELLSNFREMHSRGELSEEEFRTIKAKLARQLEEELRATEQED
;
A
#
# COMPACT_ATOMS: atom_id res chain seq x y z
N MET A 1 27.13 40.63 -21.91
CA MET A 1 27.75 40.03 -20.71
C MET A 1 26.63 39.73 -19.73
N ALA A 2 26.27 38.45 -19.56
CA ALA A 2 25.23 38.03 -18.63
C ALA A 2 25.76 38.14 -17.20
N ASN A 3 25.06 38.89 -16.36
CA ASN A 3 25.44 39.14 -14.97
C ASN A 3 25.10 37.89 -14.12
N PRO A 4 26.04 37.29 -13.37
CA PRO A 4 25.80 36.02 -12.64
C PRO A 4 24.95 36.16 -11.35
N GLY A 5 24.23 37.27 -11.14
CA GLY A 5 23.40 37.51 -9.95
C GLY A 5 21.94 37.04 -10.05
N SER A 6 21.44 36.74 -11.25
CA SER A 6 20.00 36.60 -11.53
C SER A 6 19.32 35.33 -10.98
N MET A 7 20.07 34.40 -10.37
CA MET A 7 19.47 33.22 -9.73
C MET A 7 18.87 33.56 -8.36
N PHE A 8 19.40 34.59 -7.68
CA PHE A 8 18.99 34.95 -6.31
C PHE A 8 17.84 35.97 -6.28
N ASP A 9 17.65 36.78 -7.33
CA ASP A 9 16.53 37.73 -7.44
C ASP A 9 15.16 37.02 -7.53
N LEU A 10 15.14 35.74 -7.95
CA LEU A 10 13.96 34.89 -7.93
C LEU A 10 13.47 34.58 -6.50
N PHE A 11 14.26 34.80 -5.46
CA PHE A 11 13.86 34.55 -4.07
C PHE A 11 13.34 35.81 -3.35
N GLU A 12 13.50 37.01 -3.93
CA GLU A 12 13.09 38.28 -3.31
C GLU A 12 11.59 38.61 -3.49
N SER A 13 10.90 37.92 -4.40
CA SER A 13 9.48 38.14 -4.66
C SER A 13 8.57 37.20 -3.85
N PRO A 14 7.51 37.69 -3.18
CA PRO A 14 6.61 36.82 -2.39
C PRO A 14 5.86 35.79 -3.25
N ARG A 15 5.66 36.07 -4.54
CA ARG A 15 5.02 35.13 -5.49
C ARG A 15 5.91 33.97 -5.90
N SER A 16 7.21 34.20 -6.05
CA SER A 16 8.15 33.14 -6.43
C SER A 16 8.44 32.21 -5.26
N LEU A 17 8.46 32.74 -4.03
CA LEU A 17 8.54 31.92 -2.82
C LEU A 17 7.34 30.95 -2.72
N ALA A 18 6.13 31.39 -3.09
CA ALA A 18 4.95 30.52 -3.17
C ALA A 18 5.09 29.42 -4.24
N ILE A 19 5.62 29.73 -5.41
CA ILE A 19 5.81 28.73 -6.49
C ILE A 19 6.88 27.71 -6.11
N VAL A 20 8.01 28.15 -5.58
CA VAL A 20 9.12 27.28 -5.17
C VAL A 20 8.71 26.38 -4.00
N SER A 21 7.99 26.92 -3.02
CA SER A 21 7.45 26.12 -1.90
C SER A 21 6.41 25.10 -2.36
N LEU A 22 5.52 25.46 -3.29
CA LEU A 22 4.58 24.51 -3.88
C LEU A 22 5.31 23.36 -4.59
N ALA A 23 6.35 23.67 -5.37
CA ALA A 23 7.17 22.67 -6.04
C ALA A 23 7.91 21.77 -5.04
N ALA A 24 8.45 22.34 -3.96
CA ALA A 24 9.09 21.59 -2.89
C ALA A 24 8.11 20.65 -2.17
N ILE A 25 6.89 21.13 -1.85
CA ILE A 25 5.84 20.31 -1.25
C ILE A 25 5.43 19.17 -2.19
N ALA A 26 5.26 19.45 -3.49
CA ALA A 26 4.93 18.42 -4.46
C ALA A 26 6.01 17.33 -4.54
N LEU A 27 7.29 17.71 -4.50
CA LEU A 27 8.41 16.77 -4.42
C LEU A 27 8.38 15.94 -3.14
N LEU A 28 8.09 16.55 -1.98
CA LEU A 28 7.97 15.84 -0.71
C LEU A 28 6.80 14.85 -0.72
N ILE A 29 5.65 15.23 -1.28
CA ILE A 29 4.50 14.33 -1.43
C ILE A 29 4.86 13.17 -2.35
N ALA A 30 5.49 13.43 -3.49
CA ALA A 30 5.91 12.38 -4.41
C ALA A 30 6.91 11.42 -3.77
N ALA A 31 7.89 11.94 -3.02
CA ALA A 31 8.85 11.12 -2.28
C ALA A 31 8.15 10.29 -1.18
N GLY A 32 7.25 10.90 -0.41
CA GLY A 32 6.45 10.20 0.59
C GLY A 32 5.59 9.10 -0.03
N ALA A 33 4.92 9.39 -1.14
CA ALA A 33 4.12 8.42 -1.88
C ALA A 33 4.99 7.28 -2.44
N TYR A 34 6.19 7.58 -2.95
CA TYR A 34 7.13 6.57 -3.44
C TYR A 34 7.64 5.66 -2.32
N VAL A 35 7.96 6.23 -1.17
CA VAL A 35 8.35 5.47 0.02
C VAL A 35 7.19 4.58 0.49
N LEU A 36 5.98 5.15 0.63
CA LEU A 36 4.79 4.40 1.01
C LEU A 36 4.43 3.31 -0.01
N SER A 37 4.57 3.57 -1.31
CA SER A 37 4.33 2.56 -2.34
C SER A 37 5.38 1.46 -2.28
N ARG A 38 6.65 1.80 -2.01
CA ARG A 38 7.73 0.82 -1.83
C ARG A 38 7.49 -0.06 -0.60
N PHE A 39 7.04 0.51 0.52
CA PHE A 39 6.65 -0.27 1.70
C PHE A 39 5.40 -1.12 1.45
N ARG A 40 4.43 -0.62 0.69
CA ARG A 40 3.23 -1.37 0.33
C ARG A 40 3.51 -2.51 -0.65
N ASP A 41 4.56 -2.40 -1.45
CA ASP A 41 5.05 -3.46 -2.33
C ASP A 41 5.82 -4.54 -1.55
N VAL A 42 6.54 -4.16 -0.48
CA VAL A 42 7.09 -5.12 0.50
C VAL A 42 5.97 -5.83 1.27
N SER A 43 4.91 -5.10 1.65
CA SER A 43 3.68 -5.67 2.21
C SER A 43 2.71 -6.21 1.14
N GLY A 44 3.13 -6.30 -0.13
CA GLY A 44 2.38 -6.98 -1.18
C GLY A 44 2.25 -8.48 -0.90
N ASP A 45 3.21 -8.99 -0.11
CA ASP A 45 3.27 -10.36 0.42
C ASP A 45 2.59 -10.51 1.80
N ASP A 46 2.25 -9.39 2.47
CA ASP A 46 1.51 -9.38 3.76
C ASP A 46 -0.01 -9.49 3.57
N ARG A 47 -0.50 -9.73 2.34
CA ARG A 47 -1.85 -10.23 2.18
C ARG A 47 -1.84 -11.65 2.71
N LEU A 48 -2.21 -11.81 3.98
CA LEU A 48 -2.42 -13.11 4.61
C LEU A 48 -3.08 -14.03 3.58
N THR A 49 -2.35 -15.08 3.20
CA THR A 49 -2.82 -16.01 2.18
C THR A 49 -4.18 -16.57 2.61
N ALA A 50 -4.99 -17.04 1.65
CA ALA A 50 -6.29 -17.62 2.01
C ALA A 50 -6.16 -18.73 3.07
N ASN A 51 -5.01 -19.41 3.11
CA ASN A 51 -4.65 -20.39 4.13
C ASN A 51 -4.40 -19.77 5.53
N GLU A 52 -3.62 -18.69 5.63
CA GLU A 52 -3.35 -18.01 6.91
C GLU A 52 -4.61 -17.37 7.50
N LEU A 53 -5.43 -16.74 6.65
CA LEU A 53 -6.74 -16.23 7.06
C LEU A 53 -7.64 -17.36 7.59
N LEU A 54 -7.66 -18.52 6.93
CA LEU A 54 -8.47 -19.67 7.36
C LEU A 54 -8.01 -20.21 8.72
N SER A 55 -6.70 -20.18 8.98
CA SER A 55 -6.14 -20.54 10.28
C SER A 55 -6.59 -19.57 11.37
N ASN A 56 -6.54 -18.26 11.11
CA ASN A 56 -6.98 -17.23 12.06
C ASN A 56 -8.49 -17.35 12.39
N PHE A 57 -9.34 -17.50 11.37
CA PHE A 57 -10.78 -17.68 11.59
C PHE A 57 -11.12 -18.98 12.34
N ARG A 58 -10.32 -20.04 12.15
CA ARG A 58 -10.47 -21.28 12.92
C ARG A 58 -10.16 -21.06 14.39
N GLU A 59 -9.13 -20.28 14.69
CA GLU A 59 -8.80 -19.90 16.06
C GLU A 59 -9.94 -19.07 16.69
N MET A 60 -10.44 -18.04 15.99
CA MET A 60 -11.58 -17.24 16.46
C MET A 60 -12.83 -18.09 16.73
N HIS A 61 -13.13 -19.05 15.85
CA HIS A 61 -14.20 -20.02 16.06
C HIS A 61 -13.96 -20.87 17.32
N SER A 62 -12.74 -21.35 17.55
CA SER A 62 -12.39 -22.12 18.75
C SER A 62 -12.51 -21.32 20.06
N ARG A 63 -12.31 -20.00 19.99
CA ARG A 63 -12.52 -19.08 21.12
C ARG A 63 -13.99 -18.71 21.34
N GLY A 64 -14.89 -19.11 20.44
CA GLY A 64 -16.31 -18.74 20.47
C GLY A 64 -16.60 -17.30 20.03
N GLU A 65 -15.62 -16.62 19.42
CA GLU A 65 -15.79 -15.29 18.84
C GLU A 65 -16.46 -15.32 17.47
N LEU A 66 -16.62 -16.51 16.92
CA LEU A 66 -17.26 -16.76 15.64
C LEU A 66 -18.21 -17.94 15.81
N SER A 67 -19.45 -17.80 15.35
CA SER A 67 -20.39 -18.92 15.32
C SER A 67 -20.00 -19.93 14.22
N GLU A 68 -20.49 -21.17 14.35
CA GLU A 68 -20.29 -22.23 13.36
C GLU A 68 -20.84 -21.82 11.96
N GLU A 69 -21.94 -21.06 11.92
CA GLU A 69 -22.56 -20.59 10.67
C GLU A 69 -21.69 -19.52 9.98
N GLU A 70 -21.16 -18.58 10.77
CA GLU A 70 -20.22 -17.56 10.29
C GLU A 70 -18.92 -18.22 9.81
N PHE A 71 -18.40 -19.18 10.57
CA PHE A 71 -17.15 -19.88 10.23
C PHE A 71 -17.30 -20.66 8.93
N ARG A 72 -18.42 -21.35 8.74
CA ARG A 72 -18.71 -22.10 7.51
C ARG A 72 -18.81 -21.21 6.28
N THR A 73 -19.44 -20.04 6.44
CA THR A 73 -19.58 -19.05 5.37
C THR A 73 -18.22 -18.47 4.97
N ILE A 74 -17.40 -18.10 5.95
CA ILE A 74 -16.04 -17.61 5.73
C ILE A 74 -15.19 -18.70 5.07
N LYS A 75 -15.21 -19.93 5.61
CA LYS A 75 -14.49 -21.08 5.04
C LYS A 75 -14.83 -21.32 3.57
N ALA A 76 -16.10 -21.26 3.19
CA ALA A 76 -16.52 -21.45 1.81
C ALA A 76 -16.00 -20.35 0.87
N LYS A 77 -15.93 -19.11 1.35
CA LYS A 77 -15.37 -17.99 0.60
C LYS A 77 -13.86 -18.10 0.43
N LEU A 78 -13.14 -18.40 1.52
CA LEU A 78 -11.68 -18.53 1.52
C LEU A 78 -11.21 -19.75 0.74
N ALA A 79 -11.96 -20.86 0.75
CA ALA A 79 -11.63 -22.04 -0.06
C ALA A 79 -11.59 -21.74 -1.56
N ARG A 80 -12.50 -20.89 -2.07
CA ARG A 80 -12.48 -20.44 -3.47
C ARG A 80 -11.26 -19.55 -3.77
N GLN A 81 -10.92 -18.66 -2.85
CA GLN A 81 -9.74 -17.80 -3.00
C GLN A 81 -8.43 -18.61 -2.98
N LEU A 82 -8.36 -19.65 -2.14
CA LEU A 82 -7.20 -20.55 -2.10
C LEU A 82 -7.06 -21.34 -3.42
N GLU A 83 -8.16 -21.78 -4.02
CA GLU A 83 -8.14 -22.45 -5.32
C GLU A 83 -7.68 -21.50 -6.45
N GLU A 84 -8.08 -20.24 -6.39
CA GLU A 84 -7.62 -19.19 -7.32
C GLU A 84 -6.12 -18.88 -7.13
N GLU A 85 -5.64 -18.78 -5.88
CA GLU A 85 -4.21 -18.60 -5.55
C GLU A 85 -3.38 -19.78 -6.07
N LEU A 86 -3.77 -21.02 -5.79
CA LEU A 86 -3.07 -22.22 -6.26
C LEU A 86 -2.98 -22.28 -7.79
N ARG A 87 -4.08 -21.97 -8.48
CA ARG A 87 -4.10 -21.92 -9.96
C ARG A 87 -3.26 -20.80 -10.55
N ALA A 88 -3.14 -19.67 -9.86
CA ALA A 88 -2.30 -18.57 -10.30
C ALA A 88 -0.82 -18.93 -10.17
N THR A 89 -0.41 -19.56 -9.06
CA THR A 89 0.96 -20.05 -8.86
C THR A 89 1.34 -21.15 -9.85
N GLU A 90 0.43 -22.10 -10.15
CA GLU A 90 0.66 -23.16 -11.16
C GLU A 90 0.81 -22.63 -12.61
N GLN A 91 0.40 -21.39 -12.90
CA GLN A 91 0.52 -20.76 -14.22
C GLN A 91 1.76 -19.87 -14.37
N GLU A 92 2.46 -19.59 -13.26
CA GLU A 92 3.65 -18.74 -13.20
C GLU A 92 4.97 -19.57 -13.26
N ASP A 93 4.86 -20.91 -13.19
CA ASP A 93 5.92 -21.93 -13.37
C ASP A 93 5.91 -22.57 -14.78
#